data_AF-A0A4W5KX69-F1
#
_entry.id   AF-A0A4W5KX69-F1
#
_cell.length_a   1.000
_cell.length_b   1.000
_cell.length_c   1.000
_cell.angle_alpha   90.00
_cell.angle_beta   90.00
_cell.angle_gamma   90.00
#
_symmetry.space_group_name_H-M   'P 1'
#
loop_
_entity.id
_entity.type
_entity.pdbx_description
1 polymer ?
#
loop_
_entity_poly.entity_id
_entity_poly.type
_entity_poly.pdbx_seq_one_letter_code
_entity_poly.pdbx_strand_id
1 'polypeptide(L)' 'VLVCPLRPVERFRDLHPDEVADLFTTTQRVADLVEKHFQASSLTIAIQVILSPPAGTIL' A
#
# COMPACT_ATOMS: atom_id res chain seq x y z
N VAL A 1 -9.60 -3.49 0.36
CA VAL A 1 -9.35 -2.04 0.61
C VAL A 1 -7.92 -1.71 0.18
N LEU A 2 -7.63 -0.45 -0.16
CA LEU A 2 -6.27 0.02 -0.45
C LEU A 2 -5.83 0.99 0.63
N VAL A 3 -4.57 0.89 1.04
CA VAL A 3 -3.88 1.85 1.90
C VAL A 3 -2.72 2.42 1.08
N CYS A 4 -2.59 3.74 1.02
CA CYS A 4 -1.56 4.41 0.24
C CYS A 4 -0.86 5.51 1.05
N PRO A 5 0.43 5.78 0.77
CA PRO A 5 1.13 6.91 1.36
C PRO A 5 0.51 8.23 0.88
N LEU A 6 0.56 9.27 1.72
CA LEU A 6 0.03 10.59 1.39
C LEU A 6 0.89 11.31 0.35
N ARG A 7 2.21 11.19 0.46
CA ARG A 7 3.14 11.77 -0.52
C ARG A 7 3.21 10.86 -1.76
N PRO A 8 2.94 11.39 -2.96
CA PRO A 8 3.13 10.62 -4.19
C PRO A 8 4.62 10.30 -4.40
N VAL A 9 4.92 9.02 -4.60
CA VAL A 9 6.26 8.53 -4.95
C VAL A 9 6.18 7.54 -6.09
N GLU A 10 7.21 7.46 -6.93
CA GLU A 10 7.20 6.60 -8.11
C GLU A 10 7.52 5.14 -7.77
N ARG A 11 8.35 4.93 -6.75
CA ARG A 11 8.75 3.60 -6.28
C ARG A 11 8.61 3.51 -4.76
N PHE A 12 8.33 2.30 -4.28
CA PHE A 12 8.28 2.03 -2.85
C PHE A 12 9.58 2.41 -2.11
N ARG A 13 10.74 2.30 -2.78
CA ARG A 13 12.05 2.68 -2.22
C ARG A 13 12.23 4.18 -1.99
N ASP A 14 11.37 5.02 -2.58
CA ASP A 14 11.47 6.48 -2.48
C ASP A 14 10.69 7.02 -1.27
N LEU A 15 10.02 6.14 -0.52
CA LEU A 15 9.42 6.47 0.78
C LEU A 15 10.52 6.66 1.81
N HIS A 16 10.34 7.65 2.66
CA HIS A 16 11.18 7.80 3.84
C HIS A 16 10.83 6.73 4.89
N PRO A 17 11.77 6.37 5.79
CA PRO A 17 11.54 5.33 6.78
C PRO A 17 10.30 5.54 7.66
N ASP A 18 10.00 6.79 8.01
CA ASP A 18 8.82 7.21 8.77
C ASP A 18 7.52 7.00 7.96
N GLU A 19 7.53 7.26 6.65
CA GLU A 19 6.37 7.00 5.78
C GLU A 19 6.12 5.49 5.60
N VAL A 20 7.17 4.68 5.52
CA VAL A 20 7.04 3.22 5.50
C VAL A 20 6.42 2.72 6.80
N ALA A 21 6.91 3.21 7.94
CA ALA A 21 6.38 2.83 9.25
C ALA A 21 4.90 3.22 9.40
N ASP A 22 4.53 4.44 8.99
CA ASP A 22 3.15 4.91 9.00
C ASP A 22 2.24 4.08 8.08
N LEU A 23 2.70 3.78 6.86
CA LEU A 23 1.96 2.98 5.89
C LEU A 23 1.60 1.60 6.45
N PHE A 24 2.55 0.91 7.06
CA PHE A 24 2.32 -0.42 7.63
C PHE A 24 1.53 -0.39 8.94
N THR A 25 1.74 0.62 9.79
CA THR A 25 0.94 0.79 11.01
C THR A 25 -0.54 1.06 10.67
N THR A 26 -0.79 1.87 9.64
CA THR A 26 -2.13 2.11 9.13
C THR A 26 -2.72 0.85 8.50
N THR A 27 -1.93 0.11 7.73
CA THR A 27 -2.36 -1.18 7.16
C THR A 27 -2.76 -2.18 8.23
N GLN A 28 -2.03 -2.28 9.35
CA GLN A 28 -2.39 -3.15 10.49
C GLN A 28 -3.75 -2.76 11.11
N ARG A 29 -3.99 -1.46 11.34
CA ARG A 29 -5.28 -1.00 11.89
C ARG A 29 -6.46 -1.31 10.96
N VAL A 30 -6.24 -1.16 9.65
CA VAL A 30 -7.25 -1.49 8.65
C VAL A 30 -7.47 -3.00 8.57
N ALA A 31 -6.41 -3.80 8.62
CA ALA A 31 -6.47 -5.26 8.66
C ALA A 31 -7.34 -5.76 9.83
N ASP A 32 -7.07 -5.28 11.05
CA ASP A 32 -7.85 -5.62 12.25
C ASP A 32 -9.35 -5.33 12.08
N LEU A 33 -9.67 -4.20 11.47
CA LEU A 33 -11.05 -3.79 11.25
C LEU A 33 -11.73 -4.66 10.20
N VAL A 34 -11.03 -4.97 9.10
CA VAL A 34 -11.51 -5.83 8.03
C VAL A 34 -11.75 -7.26 8.54
N GLU A 35 -10.80 -7.84 9.27
CA GLU A 35 -10.96 -9.19 9.83
C GLU A 35 -12.17 -9.27 10.77
N LYS A 36 -12.34 -8.30 11.67
CA LYS A 36 -13.51 -8.24 12.57
C LYS A 36 -14.81 -8.06 11.80
N HIS A 37 -14.83 -7.20 10.78
CA HIS A 37 -16.03 -6.91 10.00
C HIS A 37 -16.51 -8.13 9.20
N PHE A 38 -15.56 -8.90 8.63
CA PHE A 38 -15.87 -10.07 7.82
C PHE A 38 -15.78 -11.40 8.59
N GLN A 39 -15.49 -11.37 9.89
CA GLN A 39 -15.25 -12.57 10.72
C GLN A 39 -14.21 -13.52 10.10
N ALA A 40 -13.18 -12.96 9.46
CA ALA A 40 -12.14 -13.71 8.77
C ALA A 40 -11.10 -14.26 9.75
N SER A 41 -10.53 -15.43 9.42
CA SER A 41 -9.42 -16.03 10.18
C SER A 41 -8.03 -15.67 9.66
N SER A 42 -7.97 -15.01 8.51
CA SER A 42 -6.72 -14.64 7.84
C SER A 42 -6.97 -13.54 6.80
N LEU A 43 -5.91 -12.78 6.54
CA LEU A 43 -5.83 -11.74 5.52
C LEU A 43 -4.53 -11.91 4.71
N THR A 44 -4.59 -11.59 3.42
CA THR A 44 -3.40 -11.39 2.58
C THR A 44 -3.18 -9.90 2.33
N ILE A 45 -1.98 -9.42 2.61
CA ILE A 45 -1.52 -8.07 2.24
C ILE A 45 -0.59 -8.21 1.03
N ALA A 46 -0.86 -7.45 -0.02
CA ALA A 46 -0.05 -7.44 -1.24
C ALA A 46 0.35 -6.01 -1.61
N ILE A 47 1.60 -5.83 -2.02
CA ILE A 47 2.08 -4.58 -2.62
C ILE A 47 1.91 -4.72 -4.13
N GLN A 48 1.17 -3.78 -4.73
CA GLN A 48 1.01 -3.71 -6.18
C GLN A 48 2.03 -2.76 -6.78
N VAL A 49 2.79 -3.22 -7.78
CA VAL A 49 3.72 -2.40 -8.55
C VAL A 49 3.07 -2.12 -9.90
N ILE A 50 2.71 -0.87 -10.14
CA ILE A 50 2.27 -0.42 -11.46
C ILE A 50 3.54 -0.11 -12.27
N LEU A 51 3.70 -0.78 -13.41
CA LEU A 51 4.69 -0.38 -14.40
C LEU A 51 4.17 0.88 -15.09
N SER A 52 4.73 2.04 -14.73
CA SER A 52 4.64 3.19 -15.63
C SER A 52 5.44 2.86 -16.89
N PRO A 53 4.87 3.05 -18.10
CA PRO A 53 5.66 2.93 -19.31
C PRO A 53 6.88 3.86 -19.23
N PRO A 54 8.00 3.50 -19.87
CA PRO A 54 9.11 4.43 -20.00
C PRO A 54 8.58 5.74 -20.58
N ALA A 55 8.98 6.86 -19.99
CA ALA A 55 8.58 8.19 -20.47
C ALA A 55 8.86 8.26 -21.98
N GLY A 56 7.80 8.37 -22.80
CA GLY A 56 7.89 8.44 -24.26
C GLY A 56 7.12 7.37 -25.05
N THR A 57 6.49 6.38 -24.41
CA THR A 57 5.57 5.48 -25.13
C THR A 57 4.22 6.15 -25.33
N ILE A 58 3.98 6.71 -26.51
CA ILE A 58 2.65 7.13 -26.97
C ILE A 58 1.86 5.85 -27.28
N LEU A 59 0.75 5.63 -26.57
CA LEU A 59 -0.35 4.77 -27.03
C LEU A 59 -1.30 5.61 -27.87
#